data_AF-A0A5N8HA61-F1
#
_entry.id   AF-A0A5N8HA61-F1
#
_cell.length_a   1.000
_cell.length_b   1.000
_cell.length_c   1.000
_cell.angle_alpha   90.00
_cell.angle_beta   90.00
_cell.angle_gamma   90.00
#
_symmetry.space_group_name_H-M   'P 1'
#
loop_
_entity.id
_entity.type
_entity.pdbx_description
1 polymer ?
#
loop_
_entity_poly.entity_id
_entity_poly.type
_entity_poly.pdbx_seq_one_letter_code
_entity_poly.pdbx_strand_id
1 'polypeptide(L)'
;GHAISGTQERELSLAELSWWAVRNQLADALPEAVLRRSLGLPAEKICSVYRESDIVPGEQTATSILKQRTKNLAPLPHAHQQQNPSQEKTVVSITVDPESPESFMKLPKRHRWVKEKYTRWVKTQPCACCGMPADDPHHLIGHGQGGMGTKAHDLFVLPLCRKHHDELHTDTVAFEEKYGSQLELIFRFIDRALAIGVLA
;
A
#
# COMPACT_ATOMS: atom_id res chain seq x y z
N GLY A 1 62.97 4.70 -18.18
CA GLY A 1 61.60 4.19 -18.28
C GLY A 1 61.30 3.40 -17.03
N HIS A 2 60.32 3.85 -16.22
CA HIS A 2 59.84 3.07 -15.09
C HIS A 2 58.62 2.27 -15.57
N ALA A 3 58.79 0.96 -15.66
CA ALA A 3 57.72 0.02 -15.95
C ALA A 3 56.71 0.05 -14.79
N ILE A 4 55.45 0.37 -15.09
CA ILE A 4 54.36 0.24 -14.11
C ILE A 4 53.99 -1.24 -14.07
N SER A 5 54.36 -1.86 -12.94
CA SER A 5 54.11 -3.25 -12.58
C SER A 5 52.62 -3.59 -12.60
N GLY A 6 52.33 -4.86 -12.89
CA GLY A 6 51.03 -5.44 -13.18
C GLY A 6 49.92 -5.15 -12.17
N THR A 7 48.69 -5.22 -12.67
CA THR A 7 47.44 -5.24 -11.90
C THR A 7 47.52 -6.30 -10.81
N GLN A 8 47.76 -5.87 -9.56
CA GLN A 8 47.59 -6.73 -8.39
C GLN A 8 46.10 -7.03 -8.26
N GLU A 9 45.73 -8.30 -8.45
CA GLU A 9 44.40 -8.79 -8.10
C GLU A 9 44.24 -8.70 -6.58
N ARG A 10 43.57 -7.64 -6.12
CA ARG A 10 43.26 -7.43 -4.70
C ARG A 10 41.95 -8.15 -4.39
N GLU A 11 41.97 -9.04 -3.40
CA GLU A 11 40.76 -9.66 -2.87
C GLU A 11 39.89 -8.61 -2.15
N LEU A 12 38.60 -8.58 -2.48
CA LEU A 12 37.63 -7.72 -1.80
C LEU A 12 37.31 -8.32 -0.42
N SER A 13 37.40 -7.49 0.61
CA SER A 13 36.93 -7.88 1.94
C SER A 13 35.41 -8.01 1.97
N LEU A 14 34.89 -8.83 2.89
CA LEU A 14 33.45 -8.96 3.12
C LEU A 14 32.79 -7.60 3.41
N ALA A 15 33.48 -6.72 4.13
CA ALA A 15 32.97 -5.37 4.42
C ALA A 15 32.85 -4.50 3.17
N GLU A 16 33.83 -4.58 2.26
CA GLU A 16 33.80 -3.85 0.97
C GLU A 16 32.68 -4.38 0.07
N LEU A 17 32.51 -5.70 -0.01
CA LEU A 17 31.43 -6.32 -0.76
C LEU A 17 30.05 -5.96 -0.18
N SER A 18 29.89 -6.01 1.15
CA SER A 18 28.66 -5.61 1.84
C SER A 18 28.30 -4.17 1.57
N TRP A 19 29.27 -3.25 1.69
CA TRP A 19 29.04 -1.83 1.45
C TRP A 19 28.72 -1.53 -0.02
N TRP A 20 29.39 -2.22 -0.95
CA TRP A 20 29.07 -2.15 -2.37
C TRP A 20 27.65 -2.61 -2.63
N ALA A 21 27.21 -3.76 -2.09
CA ALA A 21 25.86 -4.27 -2.30
C ALA A 21 24.80 -3.28 -1.79
N VAL A 22 25.01 -2.71 -0.60
CA VAL A 22 24.13 -1.69 -0.02
C VAL A 22 24.03 -0.45 -0.92
N ARG A 23 25.17 0.06 -1.42
CA ARG A 23 25.22 1.20 -2.34
C ARG A 23 24.52 0.95 -3.68
N ASN A 24 24.45 -0.31 -4.11
CA ASN A 24 23.81 -0.73 -5.36
C ASN A 24 22.39 -1.28 -5.15
N GLN A 25 21.80 -1.13 -3.96
CA GLN A 25 20.47 -1.67 -3.61
C GLN A 25 20.35 -3.19 -3.71
N LEU A 26 21.48 -3.91 -3.62
CA LEU A 26 21.57 -5.37 -3.63
C LEU A 26 21.73 -5.96 -2.22
N ALA A 27 21.30 -5.23 -1.18
CA ALA A 27 21.37 -5.72 0.20
C ALA A 27 20.55 -7.02 0.40
N ASP A 28 19.46 -7.20 -0.35
CA ASP A 28 18.60 -8.38 -0.28
C ASP A 28 19.27 -9.67 -0.78
N ALA A 29 20.33 -9.54 -1.57
CA ALA A 29 21.11 -10.69 -2.06
C ALA A 29 22.15 -11.18 -1.05
N LEU A 30 22.35 -10.45 0.06
CA LEU A 30 23.32 -10.81 1.08
C LEU A 30 22.66 -11.65 2.19
N PRO A 31 23.33 -12.70 2.68
CA PRO A 31 22.85 -13.44 3.84
C PRO A 31 22.70 -12.51 5.06
N GLU A 32 21.61 -12.71 5.81
CA GLU A 32 21.28 -11.90 7.00
C GLU A 32 22.44 -11.87 8.01
N ALA A 33 23.18 -12.97 8.19
CA ALA A 33 24.37 -13.03 9.03
C ALA A 33 25.49 -12.06 8.60
N VAL A 34 25.67 -11.86 7.30
CA VAL A 34 26.66 -10.92 6.73
C VAL A 34 26.23 -9.48 7.00
N LEU A 35 24.94 -9.20 6.86
CA LEU A 35 24.36 -7.89 7.14
C LEU A 35 24.43 -7.54 8.63
N ARG A 36 24.09 -8.49 9.51
CA ARG A 36 24.24 -8.34 10.96
C ARG A 36 25.67 -8.04 11.36
N ARG A 37 26.64 -8.79 10.82
CA ARG A 37 28.08 -8.54 11.04
C ARG A 37 28.49 -7.14 10.56
N SER A 38 28.00 -6.72 9.40
CA SER A 38 28.30 -5.40 8.82
C SER A 38 27.69 -4.24 9.63
N LEU A 39 26.56 -4.48 10.30
CA LEU A 39 25.89 -3.53 11.20
C LEU A 39 26.40 -3.59 12.65
N GLY A 40 27.28 -4.53 12.99
CA GLY A 40 27.68 -4.77 14.38
C GLY A 40 26.58 -5.37 15.25
N LEU A 41 25.55 -5.98 14.65
CA LEU A 41 24.48 -6.69 15.36
C LEU A 41 24.95 -8.09 15.79
N PRO A 42 24.44 -8.62 16.92
CA PRO A 42 24.79 -9.96 17.37
C PRO A 42 24.36 -11.00 16.34
N ALA A 43 25.19 -12.02 16.10
CA ALA A 43 24.84 -13.11 15.18
C ALA A 43 23.54 -13.79 15.60
N GLU A 44 22.68 -14.09 14.62
CA GLU A 44 21.43 -14.79 14.87
C GLU A 44 21.73 -16.21 15.35
N LYS A 45 21.14 -16.59 16.48
CA LYS A 45 21.23 -17.97 16.98
C LYS A 45 20.05 -18.74 16.38
N ILE A 46 20.34 -19.54 15.35
CA ILE A 46 19.36 -20.47 14.81
C ILE A 46 19.24 -21.62 15.81
N CYS A 47 18.15 -21.64 16.57
CA CYS A 47 17.83 -22.73 17.48
C CYS A 47 16.92 -23.74 16.76
N SER A 48 17.18 -25.03 16.92
CA SER A 48 16.30 -26.07 16.36
C SER A 48 14.95 -26.15 17.10
N VAL A 49 14.90 -25.61 18.32
CA VAL A 49 13.70 -25.51 19.17
C VAL A 49 13.69 -24.13 19.79
N TYR A 50 12.58 -23.41 19.65
CA TYR A 50 12.37 -22.12 20.29
C TYR A 50 11.42 -22.29 21.48
N ARG A 51 11.69 -21.59 22.59
CA ARG A 51 10.69 -21.40 23.63
C ARG A 51 9.81 -20.23 23.21
N GLU A 52 8.50 -20.33 23.44
CA GLU A 52 7.55 -19.31 22.97
C GLU A 52 7.80 -17.92 23.58
N SER A 53 8.42 -17.86 24.77
CA SER A 53 8.89 -16.63 25.41
C SER A 53 10.05 -15.93 24.70
N ASP A 54 10.77 -16.64 23.83
CA ASP A 54 11.96 -16.13 23.14
C ASP A 54 11.59 -15.48 21.79
N ILE A 55 10.33 -15.59 21.37
CA ILE A 55 9.80 -14.95 20.18
C ILE A 55 9.52 -13.49 20.51
N VAL A 56 10.27 -12.57 19.91
CA VAL A 56 10.05 -11.12 20.04
C VAL A 56 9.26 -10.62 18.84
N PRO A 57 7.96 -10.28 18.99
CA PRO A 57 7.17 -9.74 17.89
C PRO A 57 7.75 -8.39 17.44
N GLY A 58 8.03 -8.25 16.15
CA GLY A 58 8.51 -6.99 15.57
C GLY A 58 10.03 -6.78 15.58
N GLU A 59 10.84 -7.82 15.82
CA GLU A 59 12.28 -7.72 15.60
C GLU A 59 12.58 -7.38 14.13
N GLN A 60 13.27 -6.26 13.90
CA GLN A 60 13.64 -5.82 12.56
C GLN A 60 14.85 -6.61 12.07
N THR A 61 14.77 -7.13 10.84
CA THR A 61 15.93 -7.74 10.18
C THR A 61 17.02 -6.69 9.93
N ALA A 62 18.28 -7.11 9.92
CA ALA A 62 19.42 -6.29 9.52
C ALA A 62 19.23 -5.73 8.11
N THR A 63 18.59 -6.50 7.23
CA THR A 63 18.18 -6.04 5.90
C THR A 63 17.26 -4.81 5.99
N SER A 64 16.22 -4.85 6.82
CA SER A 64 15.30 -3.72 7.04
C SER A 64 16.03 -2.51 7.65
N ILE A 65 16.86 -2.74 8.66
CA ILE A 65 17.64 -1.68 9.34
C ILE A 65 18.59 -1.00 8.34
N LEU A 66 19.27 -1.77 7.48
CA LEU A 66 20.15 -1.23 6.44
C LEU A 66 19.39 -0.39 5.44
N LYS A 67 18.30 -0.92 4.86
CA LYS A 67 17.44 -0.19 3.91
C LYS A 67 16.96 1.14 4.50
N GLN A 68 16.55 1.14 5.76
CA GLN A 68 16.10 2.36 6.44
C GLN A 68 17.24 3.37 6.63
N ARG A 69 18.45 2.92 6.99
CA ARG A 69 19.61 3.80 7.17
C ARG A 69 20.15 4.35 5.85
N THR A 70 20.04 3.60 4.76
CA THR A 70 20.61 3.94 3.46
C THR A 70 19.64 4.58 2.48
N LYS A 71 18.37 4.78 2.86
CA LYS A 71 17.32 5.39 2.02
C LYS A 71 17.65 6.76 1.41
N ASN A 72 18.61 7.49 2.01
CA ASN A 72 19.03 8.82 1.57
C ASN A 72 20.34 8.81 0.76
N LEU A 73 20.96 7.65 0.53
CA LEU A 73 22.20 7.55 -0.23
C LEU A 73 21.90 7.43 -1.73
N ALA A 74 22.41 8.37 -2.53
CA ALA A 74 22.26 8.32 -3.98
C ALA A 74 23.00 7.10 -4.56
N PRO A 75 22.38 6.31 -5.46
CA PRO A 75 23.04 5.21 -6.16
C PRO A 75 24.23 5.71 -6.98
N LEU A 76 25.23 4.84 -7.19
CA LEU A 76 26.31 5.12 -8.12
C LEU A 76 25.77 5.12 -9.57
N PRO A 77 26.17 6.08 -10.44
CA PRO A 77 25.63 6.21 -11.80
C PRO A 77 25.93 5.04 -12.76
N HIS A 78 26.67 4.01 -12.32
CA HIS A 78 27.15 2.91 -13.15
C HIS A 78 26.76 1.51 -12.66
N ALA A 79 25.77 1.41 -11.77
CA ALA A 79 25.20 0.10 -11.44
C ALA A 79 24.46 -0.46 -12.65
N HIS A 80 24.92 -1.61 -13.18
CA HIS A 80 24.23 -2.35 -14.23
C HIS A 80 22.75 -2.47 -13.88
N GLN A 81 21.91 -2.02 -14.81
CA GLN A 81 20.47 -2.05 -14.78
C GLN A 81 19.96 -3.50 -14.71
N GLN A 82 20.01 -4.12 -13.52
CA GLN A 82 19.27 -5.33 -13.26
C GLN A 82 17.84 -4.94 -12.92
N GLN A 83 16.98 -5.31 -13.87
CA GLN A 83 15.53 -5.45 -13.84
C GLN A 83 14.88 -5.15 -12.49
N ASN A 84 14.05 -4.11 -12.52
CA ASN A 84 12.97 -3.76 -11.59
C ASN A 84 12.79 -4.76 -10.42
N PRO A 85 12.99 -4.34 -9.16
CA PRO A 85 12.42 -5.10 -8.07
C PRO A 85 10.91 -5.12 -8.32
N SER A 86 10.35 -6.33 -8.38
CA SER A 86 8.91 -6.53 -8.31
C SER A 86 8.41 -5.67 -7.17
N GLN A 87 7.62 -4.64 -7.49
CA GLN A 87 7.00 -3.78 -6.50
C GLN A 87 6.21 -4.70 -5.57
N GLU A 88 6.78 -5.01 -4.39
CA GLU A 88 6.02 -5.60 -3.31
C GLU A 88 4.84 -4.67 -3.09
N LYS A 89 3.65 -5.26 -3.29
CA LYS A 89 2.37 -4.57 -3.33
C LYS A 89 2.31 -3.56 -2.21
N THR A 90 2.15 -2.28 -2.58
CA THR A 90 1.82 -1.21 -1.67
C THR A 90 0.68 -1.70 -0.76
N VAL A 91 1.00 -1.90 0.50
CA VAL A 91 0.03 -2.10 1.56
C VAL A 91 -0.43 -0.70 1.93
N VAL A 92 -1.74 -0.43 1.83
CA VAL A 92 -2.31 0.86 2.24
C VAL A 92 -1.89 1.10 3.68
N SER A 93 -1.05 2.09 3.93
CA SER A 93 -0.83 2.56 5.30
C SER A 93 -2.03 3.42 5.70
N ILE A 94 -3.09 2.78 6.20
CA ILE A 94 -4.14 3.50 6.92
C ILE A 94 -3.53 3.89 8.26
N THR A 95 -3.20 5.18 8.42
CA THR A 95 -2.77 5.70 9.72
C THR A 95 -3.95 5.64 10.68
N VAL A 96 -3.88 4.76 11.67
CA VAL A 96 -4.84 4.69 12.76
C VAL A 96 -4.28 5.54 13.90
N ASP A 97 -4.99 6.62 14.24
CA ASP A 97 -4.72 7.39 15.46
C ASP A 97 -5.61 6.83 16.58
N PRO A 98 -5.03 6.06 17.54
CA PRO A 98 -5.80 5.50 18.63
C PRO A 98 -6.34 6.56 19.61
N GLU A 99 -5.83 7.79 19.56
CA GLU A 99 -6.19 8.89 20.47
C GLU A 99 -6.89 10.05 19.74
N SER A 100 -7.54 9.77 18.60
CA SER A 100 -8.31 10.79 17.85
C SER A 100 -9.30 11.52 18.79
N PRO A 101 -9.22 12.86 18.94
CA PRO A 101 -10.03 13.62 19.88
C PRO A 101 -11.54 13.39 19.76
N GLU A 102 -12.02 13.18 18.53
CA GLU A 102 -13.42 12.93 18.21
C GLU A 102 -13.95 11.62 18.82
N SER A 103 -13.07 10.64 19.06
CA SER A 103 -13.43 9.36 19.69
C SER A 103 -13.90 9.50 21.15
N PHE A 104 -13.49 10.57 21.84
CA PHE A 104 -13.86 10.84 23.22
C PHE A 104 -15.13 11.70 23.35
N MET A 105 -15.71 12.15 22.23
CA MET A 105 -16.85 13.07 22.23
C MET A 105 -18.18 12.30 22.25
N LYS A 106 -19.17 12.78 23.02
CA LYS A 106 -20.54 12.21 23.04
C LYS A 106 -21.24 12.31 21.69
N LEU A 107 -20.98 13.37 20.92
CA LEU A 107 -21.42 13.55 19.54
C LEU A 107 -20.21 13.95 18.67
N PRO A 108 -19.51 12.98 18.08
CA PRO A 108 -18.37 13.25 17.20
C PRO A 108 -18.81 13.99 15.93
N LYS A 109 -17.99 14.95 15.48
CA LYS A 109 -18.17 15.55 14.16
C LYS A 109 -17.76 14.54 13.10
N ARG A 110 -18.65 14.24 12.16
CA ARG A 110 -18.33 13.35 11.04
C ARG A 110 -17.46 14.10 10.02
N HIS A 111 -16.23 13.64 9.84
CA HIS A 111 -15.34 14.14 8.80
C HIS A 111 -15.48 13.28 7.54
N ARG A 112 -15.94 13.89 6.45
CA ARG A 112 -16.02 13.20 5.16
C ARG A 112 -14.62 12.92 4.63
N TRP A 113 -14.35 11.67 4.30
CA TRP A 113 -13.16 11.27 3.55
C TRP A 113 -13.37 11.60 2.07
N VAL A 114 -12.55 12.50 1.55
CA VAL A 114 -12.61 12.97 0.16
C VAL A 114 -11.35 12.51 -0.56
N LYS A 115 -11.53 11.82 -1.70
CA LYS A 115 -10.45 11.25 -2.49
C LYS A 115 -10.80 11.36 -3.97
N GLU A 116 -10.55 12.54 -4.52
CA GLU A 116 -10.92 12.88 -5.90
C GLU A 116 -10.29 11.94 -6.95
N LYS A 117 -9.09 11.41 -6.70
CA LYS A 117 -8.47 10.40 -7.58
C LYS A 117 -9.28 9.11 -7.63
N TYR A 118 -9.81 8.68 -6.49
CA TYR A 118 -10.65 7.48 -6.40
C TYR A 118 -11.98 7.70 -7.12
N THR A 119 -12.66 8.83 -6.89
CA THR A 119 -13.93 9.12 -7.58
C THR A 119 -13.76 9.31 -9.09
N ARG A 120 -12.63 9.86 -9.56
CA ARG A 120 -12.30 9.86 -11.00
C ARG A 120 -12.11 8.45 -11.55
N TRP A 121 -11.43 7.57 -10.82
CA TRP A 121 -11.28 6.17 -11.23
C TRP A 121 -12.63 5.43 -11.25
N VAL A 122 -13.53 5.70 -10.30
CA VAL A 122 -14.88 5.13 -10.28
C VAL A 122 -15.63 5.46 -11.58
N LYS A 123 -15.51 6.69 -12.11
CA LYS A 123 -16.12 7.07 -13.39
C LYS A 123 -15.67 6.23 -14.57
N THR A 124 -14.47 5.64 -14.53
CA THR A 124 -13.98 4.82 -15.64
C THR A 124 -14.40 3.35 -15.53
N GLN A 125 -15.13 3.00 -14.46
CA GLN A 125 -15.58 1.63 -14.25
C GLN A 125 -16.91 1.36 -14.98
N PRO A 126 -17.19 0.10 -15.32
CA PRO A 126 -18.50 -0.28 -15.83
C PRO A 126 -19.59 -0.03 -14.77
N CYS A 127 -20.79 0.31 -15.24
CA CYS A 127 -21.98 0.50 -14.43
C CYS A 127 -22.30 -0.80 -13.67
N ALA A 128 -22.53 -0.68 -12.37
CA ALA A 128 -22.83 -1.82 -11.51
C ALA A 128 -24.12 -2.58 -11.90
N CYS A 129 -25.05 -1.93 -12.61
CA CYS A 129 -26.31 -2.52 -13.02
C CYS A 129 -26.25 -3.20 -14.40
N CYS A 130 -25.63 -2.56 -15.40
CA CYS A 130 -25.70 -3.02 -16.79
C CYS A 130 -24.35 -3.20 -17.49
N GLY A 131 -23.23 -2.92 -16.83
CA GLY A 131 -21.89 -3.09 -17.39
C GLY A 131 -21.46 -2.03 -18.42
N MET A 132 -22.36 -1.17 -18.89
CA MET A 132 -22.03 -0.04 -19.78
C MET A 132 -21.14 0.98 -19.05
N PRO A 133 -20.34 1.80 -19.75
CA PRO A 133 -19.51 2.81 -19.10
C PRO A 133 -20.31 3.68 -18.11
N ALA A 134 -19.78 3.86 -16.90
CA ALA A 134 -20.38 4.78 -15.94
C ALA A 134 -20.14 6.23 -16.37
N ASP A 135 -21.10 7.09 -16.06
CA ASP A 135 -21.02 8.52 -16.36
C ASP A 135 -20.57 9.32 -15.12
N ASP A 136 -21.06 8.93 -13.95
CA ASP A 136 -20.73 9.58 -12.69
C ASP A 136 -20.72 8.63 -11.48
N PRO A 137 -19.94 8.95 -10.43
CA PRO A 137 -19.93 8.21 -9.18
C PRO A 137 -21.19 8.58 -8.39
N HIS A 138 -21.99 7.58 -8.10
CA HIS A 138 -23.17 7.70 -7.26
C HIS A 138 -22.79 7.56 -5.79
N HIS A 139 -22.92 8.60 -4.96
CA HIS A 139 -22.72 8.48 -3.51
C HIS A 139 -23.93 7.82 -2.85
N LEU A 140 -23.67 6.88 -1.93
CA LEU A 140 -24.70 6.23 -1.11
C LEU A 140 -25.68 7.24 -0.48
N ILE A 141 -26.98 7.02 -0.68
CA ILE A 141 -28.06 7.84 -0.09
C ILE A 141 -28.97 7.00 0.81
N GLY A 142 -29.67 7.64 1.75
CA GLY A 142 -30.67 6.97 2.60
C GLY A 142 -30.14 6.18 3.81
N HIS A 143 -28.82 6.03 3.97
CA HIS A 143 -28.22 5.20 5.04
C HIS A 143 -27.48 5.97 6.14
N GLY A 144 -27.82 7.25 6.37
CA GLY A 144 -27.18 8.09 7.39
C GLY A 144 -25.69 8.40 7.14
N GLN A 145 -25.15 8.00 5.98
CA GLN A 145 -23.75 8.24 5.62
C GLN A 145 -23.48 9.67 5.15
N GLY A 146 -24.54 10.46 4.92
CA GLY A 146 -24.51 11.91 4.75
C GLY A 146 -25.71 12.56 5.46
N GLY A 147 -25.71 13.89 5.50
CA GLY A 147 -26.85 14.74 5.87
C GLY A 147 -27.37 15.58 4.70
N MET A 148 -28.34 16.46 4.96
CA MET A 148 -28.96 17.33 3.95
C MET A 148 -27.90 18.13 3.17
N GLY A 149 -27.88 17.99 1.84
CA GLY A 149 -26.93 18.69 0.96
C GLY A 149 -25.47 18.23 1.08
N THR A 150 -25.20 17.13 1.80
CA THR A 150 -23.84 16.59 1.95
C THR A 150 -23.74 15.21 1.32
N LYS A 151 -22.52 14.83 0.92
CA LYS A 151 -22.23 13.54 0.30
C LYS A 151 -21.60 12.59 1.30
N ALA A 152 -21.81 11.30 1.10
CA ALA A 152 -21.10 10.25 1.84
C ALA A 152 -19.58 10.32 1.59
N HIS A 153 -18.82 9.51 2.34
CA HIS A 153 -17.40 9.32 2.05
C HIS A 153 -17.20 8.92 0.59
N ASP A 154 -16.12 9.38 -0.02
CA ASP A 154 -15.80 9.01 -1.40
C ASP A 154 -15.55 7.51 -1.57
N LEU A 155 -15.32 6.77 -0.48
CA LEU A 155 -15.27 5.31 -0.48
C LEU A 155 -16.65 4.68 -0.80
N PHE A 156 -17.74 5.33 -0.41
CA PHE A 156 -19.12 4.85 -0.55
C PHE A 156 -19.76 5.39 -1.84
N VAL A 157 -19.06 5.17 -2.96
CA VAL A 157 -19.55 5.51 -4.29
C VAL A 157 -19.70 4.27 -5.16
N LEU A 158 -20.71 4.27 -6.02
CA LEU A 158 -20.99 3.22 -6.98
C LEU A 158 -20.86 3.77 -8.41
N PRO A 159 -20.23 3.06 -9.36
CA PRO A 159 -20.23 3.47 -10.75
C PRO A 159 -21.61 3.20 -11.37
N LEU A 160 -22.31 4.25 -11.81
CA LEU A 160 -23.58 4.14 -12.53
C LEU A 160 -23.51 4.91 -13.85
N CYS A 161 -24.15 4.38 -14.90
CA CYS A 161 -24.46 5.19 -16.07
C CYS A 161 -25.59 6.16 -15.74
N ARG A 162 -25.73 7.25 -16.52
CA ARG A 162 -26.74 8.30 -16.30
C ARG A 162 -28.14 7.74 -16.08
N LYS A 163 -28.55 6.77 -16.91
CA LYS A 163 -29.87 6.13 -16.81
C LYS A 163 -30.10 5.49 -15.43
N HIS A 164 -29.18 4.66 -14.96
CA HIS A 164 -29.33 3.97 -13.68
C HIS A 164 -29.13 4.92 -12.50
N HIS A 165 -28.28 5.93 -12.65
CA HIS A 165 -28.12 6.99 -11.66
C HIS A 165 -29.45 7.74 -11.46
N ASP A 166 -30.10 8.15 -12.55
CA ASP A 166 -31.37 8.87 -12.51
C ASP A 166 -32.52 7.96 -12.03
N GLU A 167 -32.53 6.68 -12.42
CA GLU A 167 -33.47 5.65 -11.92
C GLU A 167 -33.39 5.55 -10.40
N LEU A 168 -32.18 5.49 -9.84
CA LEU A 168 -31.95 5.42 -8.40
C LEU A 168 -32.44 6.69 -7.68
N HIS A 169 -32.13 7.89 -8.18
CA HIS A 169 -32.61 9.14 -7.57
C HIS A 169 -34.11 9.35 -7.72
N THR A 170 -34.75 8.70 -8.71
CA THR A 170 -36.20 8.77 -8.91
C THR A 170 -36.92 7.90 -7.90
N ASP A 171 -36.49 6.65 -7.73
CA ASP A 171 -37.08 5.71 -6.77
C ASP A 171 -36.02 4.72 -6.29
N THR A 172 -35.48 4.98 -5.10
CA THR A 172 -34.46 4.14 -4.48
C THR A 172 -34.97 2.73 -4.20
N VAL A 173 -36.24 2.58 -3.81
CA VAL A 173 -36.80 1.29 -3.40
C VAL A 173 -36.97 0.40 -4.63
N ALA A 174 -37.60 0.92 -5.68
CA ALA A 174 -37.77 0.18 -6.93
C ALA A 174 -36.42 -0.16 -7.58
N PHE A 175 -35.45 0.75 -7.50
CA PHE A 175 -34.09 0.48 -7.97
C PHE A 175 -33.44 -0.68 -7.22
N GLU A 176 -33.46 -0.65 -5.88
CA GLU A 176 -32.83 -1.66 -5.04
C GLU A 176 -33.49 -3.04 -5.17
N GLU A 177 -34.81 -3.09 -5.34
CA GLU A 177 -35.53 -4.34 -5.63
C GLU A 177 -35.08 -4.97 -6.95
N LYS A 178 -34.73 -4.15 -7.94
CA LYS A 178 -34.39 -4.60 -9.30
C LYS A 178 -32.93 -4.99 -9.47
N TYR A 179 -32.00 -4.24 -8.86
CA TYR A 179 -30.56 -4.43 -9.08
C TYR A 179 -29.79 -4.88 -7.82
N GLY A 180 -30.44 -4.93 -6.66
CA GLY A 180 -29.82 -5.17 -5.37
C GLY A 180 -29.60 -3.88 -4.58
N SER A 181 -29.46 -3.99 -3.26
CA SER A 181 -29.32 -2.83 -2.36
C SER A 181 -28.07 -2.01 -2.67
N GLN A 182 -28.13 -0.68 -2.46
CA GLN A 182 -26.96 0.18 -2.62
C GLN A 182 -25.77 -0.32 -1.77
N LEU A 183 -26.03 -0.80 -0.54
CA LEU A 183 -25.02 -1.33 0.37
C LEU A 183 -24.30 -2.54 -0.22
N GLU A 184 -25.05 -3.50 -0.78
CA GLU A 184 -24.48 -4.70 -1.39
C GLU A 184 -23.67 -4.35 -2.65
N LEU A 185 -24.20 -3.49 -3.51
CA LEU A 185 -23.51 -3.06 -4.73
C LEU A 185 -22.20 -2.33 -4.39
N ILE A 186 -22.22 -1.44 -3.39
CA ILE A 186 -21.01 -0.74 -2.91
C ILE A 186 -20.04 -1.70 -2.26
N PHE A 187 -20.49 -2.64 -1.43
CA PHE A 187 -19.63 -3.63 -0.78
C PHE A 187 -18.85 -4.45 -1.83
N ARG A 188 -19.55 -5.00 -2.83
CA ARG A 188 -18.94 -5.74 -3.95
C ARG A 188 -17.96 -4.87 -4.73
N PHE A 189 -18.28 -3.60 -4.92
CA PHE A 189 -17.42 -2.67 -5.64
C PHE A 189 -16.14 -2.31 -4.87
N ILE A 190 -16.25 -2.06 -3.55
CA ILE A 190 -15.10 -1.82 -2.67
C ILE A 190 -14.21 -3.06 -2.61
N ASP A 191 -14.79 -4.25 -2.44
CA ASP A 191 -14.06 -5.52 -2.45
C ASP A 191 -13.24 -5.68 -3.74
N ARG A 192 -13.87 -5.45 -4.90
CA ARG A 192 -13.16 -5.44 -6.19
C ARG A 192 -12.04 -4.41 -6.22
N ALA A 193 -12.27 -3.18 -5.77
CA ALA A 193 -11.29 -2.11 -5.79
C ALA A 193 -10.06 -2.43 -4.92
N LEU A 194 -10.27 -3.09 -3.77
CA LEU A 194 -9.21 -3.62 -2.92
C LEU A 194 -8.48 -4.78 -3.61
N ALA A 195 -9.21 -5.76 -4.13
CA ALA A 195 -8.66 -6.97 -4.74
C ALA A 195 -7.75 -6.69 -5.95
N ILE A 196 -8.06 -5.64 -6.72
CA ILE A 196 -7.26 -5.22 -7.89
C ILE A 196 -6.22 -4.15 -7.56
N GLY A 197 -6.07 -3.76 -6.29
CA GLY A 197 -5.02 -2.83 -5.84
C GLY A 197 -5.27 -1.36 -6.19
N VAL A 198 -6.52 -0.95 -6.43
CA VAL A 198 -6.87 0.47 -6.62
C VAL A 198 -6.86 1.22 -5.30
N LEU A 199 -7.30 0.54 -4.24
CA LEU A 199 -7.16 0.98 -2.86
C LEU A 199 -5.98 0.19 -2.26
N ALA A 200 -4.77 0.66 -2.55
CA ALA A 200 -3.48 0.10 -2.15
C ALA A 200 -2.57 1.20 -1.56
#